data_AF-A0A833SYN3-F1
#
_entry.id   AF-A0A833SYN3-F1
#
_cell.length_a   1.000
_cell.length_b   1.000
_cell.length_c   1.000
_cell.angle_alpha   90.00
_cell.angle_beta   90.00
_cell.angle_gamma   90.00
#
_symmetry.space_group_name_H-M   'P 1'
#
loop_
_entity.id
_entity.type
_entity.pdbx_description
1 polymer ?
#
loop_
_entity_poly.entity_id
_entity_poly.type
_entity_poly.pdbx_seq_one_letter_code
_entity_poly.pdbx_strand_id
1 'polypeptide(L)'
;MAVAKEIGSDATTVSDAQSCEKFSQYISDGMKRANMRAASRAQHVQKFIIIPRDFSIGGNELIPTMKVKRSVVEKMYKEEIEKMYTS
;
A
#
# COMPACT_ATOMS: atom_id res chain seq x y z
N MET A 1 4.21 15.31 -5.57
CA MET A 1 4.67 16.01 -4.33
C MET A 1 3.60 16.85 -3.63
N ALA A 2 2.39 17.05 -4.20
CA ALA A 2 1.34 17.84 -3.55
C ALA A 2 0.92 17.28 -2.18
N VAL A 3 0.74 15.95 -2.07
CA VAL A 3 0.31 15.29 -0.84
C VAL A 3 1.36 15.39 0.28
N ALA A 4 2.66 15.23 -0.02
CA ALA A 4 3.73 15.36 0.96
C ALA A 4 3.71 16.76 1.60
N LYS A 5 3.56 17.80 0.78
CA LYS A 5 3.44 19.19 1.24
C LYS A 5 2.14 19.45 2.03
N GLU A 6 1.04 18.84 1.61
CA GLU A 6 -0.28 18.95 2.26
C GLU A 6 -0.27 18.36 3.67
N ILE A 7 0.36 17.20 3.86
CA ILE A 7 0.50 16.55 5.17
C ILE A 7 1.72 17.08 5.96
N GLY A 8 2.48 18.02 5.40
CA GLY A 8 3.70 18.57 5.99
C GLY A 8 4.81 17.55 6.20
N SER A 9 4.95 16.56 5.31
CA SER A 9 6.03 15.57 5.31
C SER A 9 7.14 15.98 4.34
N ASP A 10 8.39 15.79 4.77
CA ASP A 10 9.59 16.00 3.97
C ASP A 10 9.98 14.78 3.11
N ALA A 11 9.17 13.71 3.13
CA ALA A 11 9.45 12.52 2.35
C ALA A 11 9.37 12.82 0.85
N THR A 12 10.46 12.50 0.14
CA THR A 12 10.57 12.72 -1.31
C THR A 12 10.59 11.41 -2.08
N THR A 13 11.00 10.32 -1.43
CA THR A 13 11.05 8.98 -2.00
C THR A 13 10.03 8.05 -1.34
N VAL A 14 9.75 6.91 -2.00
CA VAL A 14 8.88 5.87 -1.45
C VAL A 14 9.46 5.30 -0.15
N SER A 15 10.78 5.14 -0.08
CA SER A 15 11.48 4.68 1.11
C SER A 15 11.32 5.64 2.30
N ASP A 16 11.40 6.95 2.06
CA ASP A 16 11.13 7.94 3.11
C ASP A 16 9.69 7.81 3.62
N ALA A 17 8.74 7.65 2.69
CA ALA A 17 7.33 7.52 3.01
C ALA A 17 7.01 6.24 3.81
N GLN A 18 7.74 5.14 3.59
CA GLN A 18 7.59 3.90 4.37
C GLN A 18 7.83 4.10 5.87
N SER A 19 8.81 4.94 6.23
CA SER A 19 9.14 5.25 7.63
C SER A 19 8.42 6.47 8.19
N CYS A 20 7.72 7.22 7.34
CA CYS A 20 7.11 8.48 7.74
C CYS A 20 5.74 8.27 8.38
N GLU A 21 5.64 8.59 9.68
CA GLU A 21 4.38 8.46 10.43
C GLU A 21 3.23 9.28 9.80
N LYS A 22 3.52 10.47 9.27
CA LYS A 22 2.52 11.33 8.61
C LYS A 22 1.89 10.66 7.40
N PHE A 23 2.68 9.93 6.61
CA PHE A 23 2.18 9.17 5.47
C PHE A 23 1.35 7.97 5.93
N SER A 24 1.80 7.26 6.96
CA SER A 24 1.05 6.15 7.56
C SER A 24 -0.32 6.61 8.09
N GLN A 25 -0.37 7.75 8.77
CA GLN A 25 -1.62 8.35 9.26
C GLN A 25 -2.53 8.78 8.09
N TYR A 26 -1.99 9.47 7.09
CA TYR A 26 -2.75 9.91 5.93
C TYR A 26 -3.40 8.75 5.17
N ILE A 27 -2.67 7.66 4.94
CA ILE A 27 -3.20 6.45 4.30
C ILE A 27 -4.24 5.77 5.19
N SER A 28 -3.97 5.66 6.50
CA SER A 28 -4.93 5.11 7.48
C SER A 28 -6.26 5.86 7.46
N ASP A 29 -6.23 7.19 7.42
CA ASP A 29 -7.46 7.99 7.33
C ASP A 29 -8.14 7.84 5.97
N GLY A 30 -7.37 7.71 4.88
CA GLY A 30 -7.88 7.34 3.57
C GLY A 30 -8.61 5.99 3.58
N MET A 31 -8.03 4.97 4.21
CA MET A 31 -8.65 3.67 4.37
C MET A 31 -9.92 3.73 5.22
N LYS A 32 -9.94 4.50 6.32
CA LYS A 32 -11.16 4.70 7.12
C LYS A 32 -12.28 5.28 6.26
N ARG A 33 -11.99 6.31 5.45
CA ARG A 33 -12.96 6.91 4.52
C ARG A 33 -13.46 5.91 3.46
N ALA A 34 -12.57 5.04 2.96
CA ALA A 34 -12.96 3.99 2.01
C ALA A 34 -13.81 2.91 2.67
N ASN A 35 -13.42 2.45 3.86
CA ASN A 35 -14.15 1.44 4.65
C ASN A 35 -15.56 1.90 5.03
N MET A 36 -15.77 3.20 5.26
CA MET A 36 -17.12 3.75 5.48
C MET A 36 -18.09 3.51 4.32
N ARG A 37 -17.57 3.27 3.10
CA ARG A 37 -18.38 2.97 1.91
C ARG A 37 -18.60 1.47 1.70
N ALA A 38 -17.97 0.62 2.51
CA ALA A 38 -18.10 -0.82 2.40
C ALA A 38 -19.49 -1.29 2.90
N ALA A 39 -20.04 -2.30 2.25
CA ALA A 39 -21.36 -2.82 2.62
C ALA A 39 -21.36 -3.54 3.98
N SER A 40 -20.19 -4.03 4.41
CA SER A 40 -20.03 -4.72 5.68
C SER A 40 -18.60 -4.65 6.22
N ARG A 41 -18.45 -4.93 7.51
CA ARG A 41 -17.14 -5.03 8.19
C ARG A 41 -16.21 -6.08 7.55
N ALA A 42 -16.75 -7.10 6.91
CA ALA A 42 -15.97 -8.14 6.25
C ALA A 42 -15.22 -7.63 5.00
N GLN A 43 -15.66 -6.51 4.42
CA GLN A 43 -15.01 -5.87 3.27
C GLN A 43 -14.02 -4.77 3.70
N HIS A 44 -13.83 -4.53 5.00
CA HIS A 44 -12.92 -3.50 5.47
C HIS A 44 -11.47 -3.91 5.24
N VAL A 45 -10.70 -2.98 4.67
CA VAL A 45 -9.24 -3.07 4.66
C VAL A 45 -8.74 -2.76 6.07
N GLN A 46 -8.06 -3.73 6.69
CA GLN A 46 -7.62 -3.64 8.09
C GLN A 46 -6.19 -3.14 8.23
N LYS A 47 -5.28 -3.69 7.43
CA LYS A 47 -3.84 -3.43 7.48
C LYS A 47 -3.31 -3.17 6.08
N PHE A 48 -2.22 -2.41 6.01
CA PHE A 48 -1.51 -2.11 4.78
C PHE A 48 -0.01 -2.01 5.06
N ILE A 49 0.78 -2.13 4.00
CA ILE A 49 2.19 -1.75 3.97
C ILE A 49 2.41 -0.92 2.72
N ILE A 50 3.41 -0.05 2.77
CA ILE A 50 3.92 0.63 1.58
C ILE A 50 5.07 -0.25 1.06
N ILE A 51 4.98 -0.67 -0.19
CA ILE A 51 6.04 -1.42 -0.87
C ILE A 51 7.10 -0.45 -1.42
N PRO A 52 8.38 -0.85 -1.53
CA PRO A 52 9.46 0.07 -1.87
C PRO A 52 9.49 0.47 -3.35
N ARG A 53 8.76 -0.24 -4.22
CA ARG A 53 8.73 -0.01 -5.66
C ARG A 53 7.36 -0.31 -6.26
N ASP A 54 7.09 0.32 -7.40
CA ASP A 54 5.88 0.09 -8.16
C ASP A 54 5.89 -1.28 -8.86
N PHE A 55 4.70 -1.81 -9.14
CA PHE A 55 4.55 -2.98 -9.99
C PHE A 55 4.84 -2.64 -11.45
N SER A 56 5.40 -3.58 -12.18
CA SER A 56 5.82 -3.36 -13.55
C SER A 56 5.49 -4.55 -14.45
N ILE A 57 5.41 -4.30 -15.76
CA ILE A 57 5.31 -5.38 -16.74
C ILE A 57 6.67 -6.11 -16.85
N GLY A 58 7.79 -5.37 -16.79
CA GLY A 58 9.14 -5.93 -16.87
C GLY A 58 9.50 -6.84 -15.70
N GLY A 59 9.02 -6.54 -14.50
CA GLY A 59 9.14 -7.37 -13.30
C GLY A 59 8.12 -8.51 -13.21
N ASN A 60 7.30 -8.71 -14.26
CA ASN A 60 6.30 -9.77 -14.36
C ASN A 60 5.20 -9.69 -13.28
N GLU A 61 5.05 -8.56 -12.59
CA GLU A 61 3.96 -8.35 -11.62
C GLU A 61 2.66 -7.92 -12.31
N LEU A 62 2.78 -7.27 -13.47
CA LEU A 62 1.66 -6.84 -14.30
C LEU A 62 1.61 -7.63 -15.62
N ILE A 63 0.40 -7.91 -16.10
CA ILE A 63 0.19 -8.30 -17.51
C ILE A 63 0.24 -7.07 -18.42
N PRO A 64 0.39 -7.22 -19.75
CA PRO A 64 0.38 -6.10 -20.69
C PRO A 64 -0.88 -5.20 -20.59
N THR A 65 -1.99 -5.73 -20.09
CA THR A 65 -3.22 -4.97 -19.81
C THR A 65 -3.26 -4.33 -18.42
N MET A 66 -2.12 -4.20 -17.75
CA MET A 66 -1.94 -3.57 -16.42
C MET A 66 -2.72 -4.22 -15.27
N LYS A 67 -3.17 -5.47 -15.42
CA LYS A 67 -3.73 -6.24 -14.29
C LYS A 67 -2.61 -6.90 -13.47
N VAL A 68 -2.82 -6.97 -12.16
CA VAL A 68 -1.86 -7.61 -11.24
C VAL A 68 -1.91 -9.13 -11.35
N LYS A 69 -0.75 -9.76 -11.52
CA LYS A 69 -0.56 -11.21 -11.38
C LYS A 69 -0.41 -11.56 -9.90
N ARG A 70 -1.55 -11.84 -9.24
CA ARG A 70 -1.62 -12.08 -7.79
C ARG A 70 -0.61 -13.11 -7.28
N SER A 71 -0.52 -14.28 -7.93
CA SER A 71 0.39 -15.35 -7.52
C SER A 71 1.87 -14.96 -7.54
N VAL A 72 2.27 -14.09 -8.47
CA VAL A 72 3.66 -13.58 -8.55
C VAL A 72 3.89 -12.60 -7.40
N VAL A 73 2.99 -11.62 -7.24
CA VAL A 73 3.11 -10.61 -6.18
C VAL A 73 3.07 -11.23 -4.78
N GLU A 74 2.16 -12.17 -4.52
CA GLU A 74 2.07 -12.90 -3.25
C GLU A 74 3.35 -13.67 -2.94
N LYS A 75 3.98 -14.29 -3.95
CA LYS A 75 5.27 -14.98 -3.77
C LYS A 75 6.40 -14.00 -3.47
N MET A 76 6.41 -12.84 -4.12
CA MET A 76 7.47 -11.83 -3.97
C MET A 76 7.44 -11.14 -2.61
N TYR A 77 6.25 -10.82 -2.10
CA TYR A 77 6.06 -10.11 -0.82
C TYR A 77 5.54 -11.04 0.28
N LYS A 78 5.87 -12.33 0.19
CA LYS A 78 5.37 -13.35 1.10
C LYS A 78 5.72 -12.99 2.55
N GLU A 79 6.96 -12.62 2.81
CA GLU A 79 7.43 -12.32 4.16
C GLU A 79 6.69 -11.12 4.78
N GLU A 80 6.45 -10.07 4.00
CA GLU A 80 5.73 -8.90 4.46
C GLU A 80 4.25 -9.20 4.72
N ILE A 81 3.63 -10.03 3.86
CA ILE A 81 2.26 -10.51 4.06
C ILE A 81 2.17 -11.33 5.36
N GLU A 82 3.08 -12.29 5.56
CA GLU A 82 3.10 -13.11 6.80
C GLU A 82 3.32 -12.26 8.06
N LYS A 83 4.19 -11.24 7.98
CA LYS A 83 4.39 -10.27 9.08
C LYS A 83 3.11 -9.53 9.43
N MET A 84 2.27 -9.17 8.45
CA MET A 84 0.99 -8.52 8.72
C MET A 84 0.01 -9.41 9.49
N TYR A 85 0.02 -10.71 9.24
CA TYR A 85 -0.88 -11.67 9.90
C TYR A 85 -0.39 -12.08 11.28
N THR A 86 0.93 -12.06 11.51
CA THR A 86 1.53 -12.45 12.81
C THR A 86 1.54 -11.31 13.83
N SER A 87 1.47 -10.05 13.37
CA SER A 87 1.38 -8.84 14.22
C SER A 87 -0.05 -8.52 14.62
#